data_AF-A0A7S2EDW4-F1
#
_entry.id   AF-A0A7S2EDW4-F1
#
_cell.length_a   1.000
_cell.length_b   1.000
_cell.length_c   1.000
_cell.angle_alpha   90.00
_cell.angle_beta   90.00
_cell.angle_gamma   90.00
#
_symmetry.space_group_name_H-M   'P 1'
#
loop_
_entity.id
_entity.type
_entity.pdbx_description
1 polymer ?
#
loop_
_entity_poly.entity_id
_entity_poly.type
_entity_poly.pdbx_seq_one_letter_code
_entity_poly.pdbx_strand_id
1 'polypeptide(L)'
;EQLQSFSEQKQTNKMPAFILCQEMIDALPIHSFQKTTDGVWRERLVDVAMKEEDEILQQEESKHNPHGHVIGHRKGYTNVDDLPQSSSSSSSSDKKEKKQRFRFVLPPDTTPALRTLLHVDEKTGKTHSSITYLDDAAPGDIIEVNPDGMMLVQDMAAFIEDNGGGAALIIDYGEEGSGGDTLRGFKKHKQVHPLSLPGWVDVTADVDFGALKMAVNSRKQQRTSSTSSSQTPDDTTNTSKEDPIVAFGPISHCHFLASMGAPDRVVRLIEQDDTTDEQAQELFDALERLMHPDQMGERYKVLAI
;
A
#
# COMPACT_ATOMS: atom_id res chain seq x y z
N GLU A 1 7.11 -26.85 -17.18
CA GLU A 1 7.39 -26.42 -15.80
C GLU A 1 6.29 -26.96 -14.89
N GLN A 2 6.63 -27.47 -13.70
CA GLN A 2 5.62 -27.88 -12.73
C GLN A 2 5.21 -26.63 -11.93
N LEU A 3 4.01 -26.11 -12.19
CA LEU A 3 3.37 -25.15 -11.30
C LEU A 3 3.00 -25.89 -10.01
N GLN A 4 3.59 -25.48 -8.89
CA GLN A 4 3.35 -26.08 -7.58
C GLN A 4 2.97 -24.98 -6.60
N SER A 5 1.97 -25.23 -5.76
CA SER A 5 1.60 -24.33 -4.68
C SER A 5 2.65 -24.40 -3.58
N PHE A 6 3.07 -23.24 -3.07
CA PHE A 6 4.10 -23.10 -2.03
C PHE A 6 3.74 -23.85 -0.73
N SER A 7 2.46 -24.12 -0.49
CA SER A 7 1.98 -24.88 0.67
C SER A 7 2.43 -26.36 0.71
N GLU A 8 3.03 -26.89 -0.35
CA GLU A 8 3.26 -28.34 -0.50
C GLU A 8 4.72 -28.81 -0.47
N GLN A 9 5.72 -27.96 -0.18
CA GLN A 9 7.13 -28.42 -0.20
C GLN A 9 7.94 -28.13 1.07
N LYS A 10 8.41 -29.21 1.71
CA LYS A 10 9.72 -29.22 2.35
C LYS A 10 10.77 -29.37 1.25
N GLN A 11 11.25 -28.25 0.69
CA GLN A 11 12.35 -28.29 -0.27
C GLN A 11 13.60 -28.85 0.42
N THR A 12 14.08 -29.98 -0.08
CA THR A 12 15.26 -30.69 0.44
C THR A 12 16.57 -30.21 -0.19
N ASN A 13 16.49 -29.45 -1.30
CA ASN A 13 17.63 -28.84 -1.98
C ASN A 13 17.49 -27.32 -1.94
N LYS A 14 18.50 -26.65 -1.39
CA LYS A 14 18.63 -25.19 -1.42
C LYS A 14 18.91 -24.75 -2.85
N MET A 15 17.98 -24.02 -3.47
CA MET A 15 18.14 -23.46 -4.82
C MET A 15 17.88 -21.96 -4.80
N PRO A 16 18.68 -21.13 -5.49
CA PRO A 16 18.44 -19.70 -5.54
C PRO A 16 17.01 -19.35 -5.95
N ALA A 17 16.38 -18.42 -5.23
CA ALA A 17 14.97 -18.10 -5.38
C ALA A 17 14.76 -16.72 -6.04
N PHE A 18 13.93 -16.67 -7.08
CA PHE A 18 13.46 -15.41 -7.67
C PHE A 18 11.98 -15.23 -7.34
N ILE A 19 11.66 -14.17 -6.62
CA ILE A 19 10.30 -13.88 -6.13
C ILE A 19 9.75 -12.67 -6.88
N LEU A 20 8.53 -12.78 -7.40
CA LEU A 20 7.79 -11.66 -8.00
C LEU A 20 6.56 -11.37 -7.15
N CYS A 21 6.43 -10.11 -6.71
CA CYS A 21 5.35 -9.60 -5.91
C CYS A 21 4.75 -8.37 -6.61
N GLN A 22 3.76 -8.60 -7.48
CA GLN A 22 3.07 -7.55 -8.24
C GLN A 22 1.68 -7.34 -7.65
N GLU A 23 1.34 -6.10 -7.27
CA GLU A 23 0.00 -5.69 -6.80
C GLU A 23 -0.58 -6.64 -5.75
N MET A 24 0.19 -6.83 -4.68
CA MET A 24 -0.19 -7.74 -3.60
C MET A 24 -0.16 -7.04 -2.25
N ILE A 25 0.73 -6.07 -2.04
CA ILE A 25 0.91 -5.44 -0.73
C ILE A 25 -0.14 -4.36 -0.49
N ASP A 26 -0.59 -3.68 -1.53
CA ASP A 26 -1.67 -2.67 -1.47
C ASP A 26 -3.02 -3.24 -1.00
N ALA A 27 -3.23 -4.53 -1.23
CA ALA A 27 -4.40 -5.29 -0.78
C ALA A 27 -4.26 -5.87 0.63
N LEU A 28 -3.07 -5.82 1.24
CA LEU A 28 -2.86 -6.32 2.60
C LEU A 28 -3.47 -5.37 3.64
N PRO A 29 -3.93 -5.89 4.79
CA PRO A 29 -4.53 -5.06 5.84
C PRO A 29 -3.57 -3.96 6.33
N ILE A 30 -4.11 -2.74 6.45
CA ILE A 30 -3.41 -1.61 7.07
C ILE A 30 -4.03 -1.25 8.42
N HIS A 31 -3.19 -0.70 9.29
CA HIS A 31 -3.63 0.11 10.43
C HIS A 31 -3.54 1.58 10.04
N SER A 32 -4.57 2.35 10.38
CA SER A 32 -4.62 3.79 10.13
C SER A 32 -4.70 4.54 11.45
N PHE A 33 -3.91 5.59 11.59
CA PHE A 33 -3.80 6.42 12.78
C PHE A 33 -4.01 7.88 12.40
N GLN A 34 -4.68 8.64 13.25
CA GLN A 34 -4.96 10.05 13.02
C GLN A 34 -4.47 10.89 14.19
N LYS A 35 -3.84 12.03 13.88
CA LYS A 35 -3.46 13.02 14.88
C LYS A 35 -4.65 13.88 15.25
N THR A 36 -4.98 13.93 16.52
CA THR A 36 -6.13 14.68 17.04
C THR A 36 -5.77 16.15 17.29
N THR A 37 -6.79 16.98 17.54
CA THR A 37 -6.62 18.43 17.79
C THR A 37 -5.91 18.75 19.10
N ASP A 38 -5.93 17.85 20.07
CA ASP A 38 -5.12 17.90 21.29
C ASP A 38 -3.68 17.37 21.09
N GLY A 39 -3.30 17.05 19.85
CA GLY A 39 -1.93 16.71 19.46
C GLY A 39 -1.52 15.27 19.77
N VAL A 40 -2.50 14.40 19.99
CA VAL A 40 -2.31 12.99 20.38
C VAL A 40 -2.62 12.09 19.18
N TRP A 41 -1.92 10.96 19.05
CA TRP A 41 -2.27 9.97 18.02
C TRP A 41 -3.39 9.04 18.51
N ARG A 42 -4.31 8.68 17.61
CA ARG A 42 -5.38 7.71 17.84
C ARG A 42 -5.52 6.77 16.65
N GLU A 43 -5.84 5.51 16.92
CA GLU A 43 -6.16 4.56 15.86
C GLU A 43 -7.53 4.86 15.25
N ARG A 44 -7.63 4.80 13.93
CA ARG A 44 -8.87 5.00 13.19
C ARG A 44 -9.58 3.65 13.07
N LEU A 45 -10.62 3.46 13.87
CA LEU A 45 -11.39 2.23 13.95
C LEU A 45 -12.71 2.34 13.18
N VAL A 46 -13.35 1.20 12.93
CA VAL A 46 -14.68 1.13 12.31
C VAL A 46 -15.73 0.82 13.37
N ASP A 47 -16.79 1.63 13.40
CA ASP A 47 -17.95 1.50 14.31
C ASP A 47 -19.27 1.53 13.51
N VAL A 48 -20.36 1.07 14.13
CA VAL A 48 -21.70 1.04 13.55
C VAL A 48 -22.49 2.26 14.02
N ALA A 49 -22.95 3.07 13.07
CA ALA A 49 -23.87 4.17 13.31
C ALA A 49 -25.27 3.88 12.73
N MET A 50 -26.30 4.36 13.41
CA MET A 50 -27.68 4.36 12.91
C MET A 50 -27.98 5.70 12.23
N LYS A 51 -28.25 5.72 10.91
CA LYS A 51 -28.57 6.94 10.15
C LYS A 51 -29.96 6.90 9.51
N GLU A 52 -30.58 8.07 9.37
CA GLU A 52 -31.87 8.26 8.67
C GLU A 52 -31.66 8.38 7.15
N GLU A 53 -32.61 7.88 6.34
CA GLU A 53 -32.45 7.75 4.88
C GLU A 53 -32.17 9.05 4.11
N ASP A 54 -32.66 10.20 4.57
CA ASP A 54 -32.44 11.45 3.83
C ASP A 54 -31.04 12.04 4.04
N GLU A 55 -30.40 11.74 5.18
CA GLU A 55 -28.98 12.08 5.41
C GLU A 55 -28.05 11.22 4.53
N ILE A 56 -28.55 10.08 4.03
CA ILE A 56 -27.80 9.13 3.19
C ILE A 56 -27.56 9.71 1.79
N LEU A 57 -28.61 10.25 1.16
CA LEU A 57 -28.53 10.78 -0.21
C LEU A 57 -27.73 12.08 -0.28
N GLN A 58 -27.90 12.96 0.70
CA GLN A 58 -27.21 14.26 0.72
C GLN A 58 -25.70 14.15 0.98
N GLN A 59 -25.23 13.17 1.76
CA GLN A 59 -23.79 12.95 1.98
C GLN A 59 -23.08 12.25 0.82
N GLU A 60 -23.79 11.41 0.06
CA GLU A 60 -23.25 10.79 -1.15
C GLU A 60 -23.05 11.84 -2.27
N GLU A 61 -23.89 12.88 -2.33
CA GLU A 61 -23.73 14.02 -3.25
C GLU A 61 -22.70 15.07 -2.77
N SER A 62 -22.61 15.33 -1.46
CA SER A 62 -21.79 16.44 -0.93
C SER A 62 -20.34 16.08 -0.57
N LYS A 63 -19.94 14.80 -0.54
CA LYS A 63 -18.57 14.37 -0.19
C LYS A 63 -17.65 14.11 -1.39
N HIS A 64 -17.97 14.65 -2.57
CA HIS A 64 -17.10 14.55 -3.75
C HIS A 64 -15.91 15.54 -3.76
N ASN A 65 -15.38 15.91 -2.59
CA ASN A 65 -14.19 16.76 -2.53
C ASN A 65 -13.23 16.33 -1.39
N PRO A 66 -12.24 15.46 -1.67
CA PRO A 66 -11.16 15.17 -0.74
C PRO A 66 -10.07 16.21 -0.97
N HIS A 67 -10.10 17.31 -0.23
CA HIS A 67 -8.94 18.20 -0.13
C HIS A 67 -8.48 18.22 1.34
N GLY A 68 -7.78 17.15 1.73
CA GLY A 68 -6.66 17.29 2.66
C GLY A 68 -5.54 18.02 1.92
N HIS A 69 -4.82 18.90 2.61
CA HIS A 69 -3.82 19.79 2.03
C HIS A 69 -2.62 18.98 1.50
N VAL A 70 -2.65 18.61 0.22
CA VAL A 70 -1.49 18.09 -0.52
C VAL A 70 -0.80 19.27 -1.21
N ILE A 71 0.52 19.39 -1.01
CA ILE A 71 1.37 20.32 -1.77
C ILE A 71 1.43 19.80 -3.21
N GLY A 72 0.67 20.40 -4.14
CA GLY A 72 0.80 20.13 -5.58
C GLY A 72 -0.45 20.41 -6.41
N HIS A 73 -0.32 21.24 -7.44
CA HIS A 73 -1.38 21.64 -8.37
C HIS A 73 -2.02 20.47 -9.15
N ARG A 74 -3.36 20.40 -9.25
CA ARG A 74 -4.14 20.69 -10.51
C ARG A 74 -5.65 20.36 -10.44
N LYS A 75 -6.37 21.26 -11.15
CA LYS A 75 -7.72 21.31 -11.78
C LYS A 75 -8.67 20.08 -11.79
N GLY A 76 -9.84 20.29 -11.18
CA GLY A 76 -11.15 20.49 -11.86
C GLY A 76 -11.89 19.27 -12.43
N TYR A 77 -13.02 18.92 -11.82
CA TYR A 77 -13.99 17.94 -12.35
C TYR A 77 -15.27 18.63 -12.85
N THR A 78 -15.76 18.17 -14.00
CA THR A 78 -17.00 18.58 -14.66
C THR A 78 -18.19 17.77 -14.14
N ASN A 79 -19.32 18.43 -13.87
CA ASN A 79 -20.60 17.81 -13.53
C ASN A 79 -21.18 17.02 -14.71
N VAL A 80 -21.81 15.89 -14.40
CA VAL A 80 -22.72 15.21 -15.34
C VAL A 80 -24.00 14.84 -14.58
N ASP A 81 -25.06 15.56 -14.91
CA ASP A 81 -26.45 15.22 -14.61
C ASP A 81 -26.84 13.95 -15.40
N ASP A 82 -27.49 12.98 -14.75
CA ASP A 82 -28.59 12.18 -15.32
C ASP A 82 -29.05 11.09 -14.32
N LEU A 83 -30.12 11.38 -13.59
CA LEU A 83 -30.99 10.38 -12.94
C LEU A 83 -32.45 10.80 -13.19
N PRO A 84 -33.35 9.88 -13.56
CA PRO A 84 -34.70 10.23 -13.94
C PRO A 84 -35.51 10.66 -12.72
N GLN A 85 -36.09 11.85 -12.78
CA GLN A 85 -37.06 12.34 -11.80
C GLN A 85 -38.39 11.61 -11.98
N SER A 86 -38.78 10.80 -10.99
CA SER A 86 -40.18 10.42 -10.78
C SER A 86 -40.70 11.12 -9.52
N SER A 87 -41.52 12.15 -9.72
CA SER A 87 -42.26 12.83 -8.67
C SER A 87 -43.52 12.05 -8.32
N SER A 88 -43.63 11.61 -7.07
CA SER A 88 -44.92 11.28 -6.47
C SER A 88 -44.92 11.77 -5.02
N SER A 89 -45.59 12.91 -4.83
CA SER A 89 -45.92 13.46 -3.53
C SER A 89 -46.98 12.58 -2.86
N SER A 90 -46.62 11.95 -1.74
CA SER A 90 -47.60 11.47 -0.78
C SER A 90 -47.12 11.76 0.63
N SER A 91 -47.83 12.68 1.27
CA SER A 91 -47.69 13.06 2.66
C SER A 91 -48.19 11.91 3.54
N SER A 92 -47.29 11.15 4.15
CA SER A 92 -47.60 10.24 5.23
C SER A 92 -46.48 10.30 6.26
N SER A 93 -46.85 10.42 7.53
CA SER A 93 -45.94 10.61 8.66
C SER A 93 -45.36 9.26 9.07
N ASP A 94 -44.53 8.68 8.21
CA ASP A 94 -43.82 7.44 8.49
C ASP A 94 -42.50 7.72 9.21
N LYS A 95 -42.30 7.04 10.35
CA LYS A 95 -41.01 7.03 11.06
C LYS A 95 -39.96 6.47 10.10
N LYS A 96 -39.07 7.31 9.59
CA LYS A 96 -37.95 6.90 8.73
C LYS A 96 -37.13 5.83 9.45
N GLU A 97 -37.00 4.67 8.82
CA GLU A 97 -36.28 3.53 9.38
C GLU A 97 -34.78 3.83 9.39
N LYS A 98 -34.14 3.73 10.56
CA LYS A 98 -32.70 3.98 10.67
C LYS A 98 -31.93 2.76 10.20
N LYS A 99 -31.05 2.93 9.21
CA LYS A 99 -30.18 1.86 8.70
C LYS A 99 -28.81 1.91 9.37
N GLN A 100 -28.27 0.72 9.65
CA GLN A 100 -26.90 0.56 10.12
C GLN A 100 -25.93 0.90 8.99
N ARG A 101 -24.93 1.76 9.28
CA ARG A 101 -23.80 2.03 8.38
C ARG A 101 -22.51 2.09 9.18
N PHE A 102 -21.43 1.67 8.55
CA PHE A 102 -20.10 1.79 9.11
C PHE A 102 -19.57 3.22 9.00
N ARG A 103 -18.79 3.64 9.99
CA ARG A 103 -18.08 4.92 10.02
C ARG A 103 -16.71 4.74 10.66
N PHE A 104 -15.79 5.63 10.32
CA PHE A 104 -14.56 5.78 11.07
C PHE A 104 -14.83 6.49 12.40
N VAL A 105 -14.18 6.02 13.47
CA VAL A 105 -14.19 6.61 14.80
C VAL A 105 -12.78 6.61 15.38
N LEU A 106 -12.53 7.53 16.31
CA LEU A 106 -11.30 7.57 17.09
C LEU A 106 -11.65 7.17 18.53
N PRO A 107 -11.15 6.04 19.05
CA PRO A 107 -11.38 5.66 20.43
C PRO A 107 -10.68 6.65 21.37
N PRO A 108 -11.20 6.87 22.59
CA PRO A 108 -10.56 7.74 23.56
C PRO A 108 -9.25 7.16 24.09
N ASP A 109 -9.15 5.84 24.15
CA ASP A 109 -8.03 5.09 24.72
C ASP A 109 -6.97 4.74 23.68
N THR A 110 -5.73 4.60 24.15
CA THR A 110 -4.60 4.11 23.35
C THR A 110 -4.77 2.61 23.07
N THR A 111 -4.75 2.22 21.81
CA THR A 111 -4.83 0.80 21.41
C THR A 111 -3.47 0.10 21.45
N PRO A 112 -3.43 -1.24 21.52
CA PRO A 112 -2.17 -1.99 21.41
C PRO A 112 -1.42 -1.76 20.10
N ALA A 113 -2.16 -1.62 18.99
CA ALA A 113 -1.57 -1.32 17.67
C ALA A 113 -0.87 0.03 17.68
N LEU A 114 -1.52 1.07 18.23
CA LEU A 114 -0.92 2.40 18.37
C LEU A 114 0.39 2.36 19.18
N ARG A 115 0.41 1.59 20.28
CA ARG A 115 1.62 1.43 21.12
C ARG A 115 2.74 0.71 20.39
N THR A 116 2.41 -0.31 19.61
CA THR A 116 3.41 -1.22 19.03
C THR A 116 3.95 -0.69 17.70
N LEU A 117 3.08 -0.10 16.87
CA LEU A 117 3.41 0.36 15.52
C LEU A 117 3.89 1.80 15.48
N LEU A 118 3.35 2.69 16.32
CA LEU A 118 3.74 4.10 16.39
C LEU A 118 4.54 4.46 17.66
N HIS A 119 4.81 3.48 18.53
CA HIS A 119 5.59 3.67 19.76
C HIS A 119 5.10 4.83 20.63
N VAL A 120 3.77 4.95 20.77
CA VAL A 120 3.11 6.01 21.54
C VAL A 120 3.06 5.68 23.03
N ASP A 121 3.35 6.67 23.87
CA ASP A 121 3.21 6.62 25.32
C ASP A 121 1.74 6.53 25.75
N GLU A 122 1.43 5.59 26.64
CA GLU A 122 0.07 5.36 27.12
C GLU A 122 -0.47 6.49 28.00
N LYS A 123 0.39 7.16 28.79
CA LYS A 123 -0.05 8.17 29.76
C LYS A 123 -0.20 9.56 29.13
N THR A 124 0.60 9.84 28.11
CA THR A 124 0.67 11.16 27.48
C THR A 124 0.10 11.17 26.07
N GLY A 125 -0.08 10.00 25.43
CA GLY A 125 -0.54 9.91 24.04
C GLY A 125 0.46 10.46 23.02
N LYS A 126 1.68 10.76 23.45
CA LYS A 126 2.77 11.32 22.63
C LYS A 126 3.69 10.22 22.15
N THR A 127 4.32 10.42 21.00
CA THR A 127 5.26 9.43 20.48
C THR A 127 6.53 9.41 21.34
N HIS A 128 7.08 8.22 21.63
CA HIS A 128 8.45 8.08 22.12
C HIS A 128 9.45 7.95 20.96
N SER A 129 9.00 8.23 19.74
CA SER A 129 9.75 7.86 18.55
C SER A 129 10.92 8.81 18.34
N SER A 130 12.05 8.27 17.86
CA SER A 130 13.12 9.06 17.25
C SER A 130 12.76 9.56 15.84
N ILE A 131 11.49 9.47 15.45
CA ILE A 131 10.97 9.74 14.11
C ILE A 131 10.32 11.14 14.12
N THR A 132 11.13 12.15 13.79
CA THR A 132 10.80 13.58 13.94
C THR A 132 9.49 13.99 13.25
N TYR A 133 9.15 13.37 12.12
CA TYR A 133 7.96 13.77 11.35
C TYR A 133 6.63 13.43 12.05
N LEU A 134 6.60 12.47 12.98
CA LEU A 134 5.38 12.13 13.73
C LEU A 134 4.99 13.24 14.72
N ASP A 135 5.99 13.88 15.32
CA ASP A 135 5.79 14.96 16.27
C ASP A 135 5.41 16.27 15.55
N ASP A 136 5.93 16.49 14.34
CA ASP A 136 5.64 17.67 13.51
C ASP A 136 4.31 17.60 12.74
N ALA A 137 3.67 16.42 12.67
CA ALA A 137 2.39 16.25 11.99
C ALA A 137 1.30 17.21 12.52
N ALA A 138 0.44 17.71 11.64
CA ALA A 138 -0.67 18.59 11.97
C ALA A 138 -1.88 17.81 12.50
N PRO A 139 -2.76 18.43 13.30
CA PRO A 139 -4.06 17.85 13.60
C PRO A 139 -4.84 17.50 12.33
N GLY A 140 -5.36 16.28 12.27
CA GLY A 140 -6.05 15.73 11.11
C GLY A 140 -5.15 14.87 10.23
N ASP A 141 -3.83 14.95 10.36
CA ASP A 141 -2.91 14.11 9.60
C ASP A 141 -3.14 12.63 9.92
N ILE A 142 -3.05 11.82 8.87
CA ILE A 142 -3.27 10.38 8.92
C ILE A 142 -1.97 9.68 8.54
N ILE A 143 -1.70 8.58 9.24
CA ILE A 143 -0.59 7.67 8.94
C ILE A 143 -1.15 6.27 8.83
N GLU A 144 -0.74 5.59 7.77
CA GLU A 144 -1.08 4.21 7.48
C GLU A 144 0.16 3.34 7.61
N VAL A 145 0.00 2.18 8.24
CA VAL A 145 1.07 1.20 8.50
C VAL A 145 0.58 -0.17 8.04
N ASN A 146 1.39 -0.86 7.23
CA ASN A 146 1.10 -2.19 6.70
C ASN A 146 2.05 -3.24 7.34
N PRO A 147 1.75 -3.74 8.57
CA PRO A 147 2.65 -4.67 9.26
C PRO A 147 2.78 -6.01 8.51
N ASP A 148 1.72 -6.48 7.88
CA ASP A 148 1.71 -7.76 7.15
C ASP A 148 2.65 -7.73 5.95
N GLY A 149 2.67 -6.62 5.19
CA GLY A 149 3.60 -6.40 4.08
C GLY A 149 5.04 -6.26 4.55
N MET A 150 5.28 -5.60 5.69
CA MET A 150 6.61 -5.56 6.32
C MET A 150 7.10 -6.96 6.70
N MET A 151 6.24 -7.79 7.29
CA MET A 151 6.56 -9.19 7.60
C MET A 151 6.81 -10.00 6.34
N LEU A 152 5.97 -9.83 5.31
CA LEU A 152 6.10 -10.53 4.05
C LEU A 152 7.46 -10.29 3.39
N VAL A 153 7.92 -9.03 3.30
CA VAL A 153 9.24 -8.73 2.71
C VAL A 153 10.40 -9.25 3.57
N GLN A 154 10.22 -9.35 4.89
CA GLN A 154 11.19 -9.99 5.78
C GLN A 154 11.24 -11.51 5.58
N ASP A 155 10.08 -12.15 5.35
CA ASP A 155 9.99 -13.58 5.04
C ASP A 155 10.57 -13.89 3.66
N MET A 156 10.32 -13.04 2.66
CA MET A 156 10.98 -13.13 1.34
C MET A 156 12.50 -13.05 1.49
N ALA A 157 13.00 -12.10 2.28
CA ALA A 157 14.42 -11.95 2.54
C ALA A 157 15.00 -13.20 3.22
N ALA A 158 14.35 -13.68 4.28
CA ALA A 158 14.75 -14.92 4.95
C ALA A 158 14.77 -16.12 4.00
N PHE A 159 13.76 -16.22 3.13
CA PHE A 159 13.65 -17.30 2.15
C PHE A 159 14.81 -17.28 1.14
N ILE A 160 15.19 -16.10 0.65
CA ILE A 160 16.34 -15.94 -0.26
C ILE A 160 17.65 -16.36 0.44
N GLU A 161 17.86 -15.91 1.68
CA GLU A 161 19.04 -16.29 2.48
C GLU A 161 19.10 -17.82 2.70
N ASP A 162 17.98 -18.43 3.11
CA ASP A 162 17.95 -19.84 3.49
C ASP A 162 18.15 -20.79 2.29
N ASN A 163 17.81 -20.33 1.09
CA ASN A 163 17.89 -21.08 -0.16
C ASN A 163 19.14 -20.83 -1.00
N GLY A 164 20.17 -20.17 -0.44
CA GLY A 164 21.46 -20.01 -1.11
C GLY A 164 21.52 -18.85 -2.10
N GLY A 165 20.69 -17.81 -1.89
CA GLY A 165 20.67 -16.57 -2.65
C GLY A 165 19.48 -16.44 -3.58
N GLY A 166 19.49 -15.41 -4.42
CA GLY A 166 18.36 -15.04 -5.27
C GLY A 166 18.02 -13.55 -5.19
N ALA A 167 16.80 -13.20 -5.58
CA ALA A 167 16.31 -11.83 -5.53
C ALA A 167 14.77 -11.79 -5.43
N ALA A 168 14.22 -10.71 -4.89
CA ALA A 168 12.79 -10.41 -5.00
C ALA A 168 12.54 -9.11 -5.76
N LEU A 169 11.44 -9.05 -6.50
CA LEU A 169 10.95 -7.84 -7.15
C LEU A 169 9.55 -7.54 -6.66
N ILE A 170 9.40 -6.41 -5.97
CA ILE A 170 8.15 -5.91 -5.42
C ILE A 170 7.73 -4.72 -6.29
N ILE A 171 6.51 -4.79 -6.84
CA ILE A 171 5.96 -3.77 -7.72
C ILE A 171 4.54 -3.49 -7.27
N ASP A 172 4.29 -2.25 -6.87
CA ASP A 172 2.98 -1.85 -6.35
C ASP A 172 2.79 -0.33 -6.45
N TYR A 173 1.57 0.15 -6.19
CA TYR A 173 1.27 1.57 -6.08
C TYR A 173 1.75 2.12 -4.74
N GLY A 174 2.51 3.22 -4.75
CA GLY A 174 2.91 3.87 -3.50
C GLY A 174 4.11 4.80 -3.61
N GLU A 175 4.69 5.13 -2.47
CA GLU A 175 5.79 6.09 -2.31
C GLU A 175 6.73 5.69 -1.14
N GLU A 176 7.83 6.42 -0.97
CA GLU A 176 8.59 6.35 0.29
C GLU A 176 7.94 7.26 1.35
N GLY A 177 7.50 6.67 2.46
CA GLY A 177 6.79 7.35 3.54
C GLY A 177 5.28 7.15 3.49
N SER A 178 4.61 7.49 4.58
CA SER A 178 3.17 7.34 4.70
C SER A 178 2.45 8.41 3.86
N GLY A 179 1.80 7.98 2.77
CA GLY A 179 1.08 8.85 1.81
C GLY A 179 -0.16 9.57 2.36
N GLY A 180 -0.40 9.53 3.67
CA GLY A 180 -1.56 10.13 4.32
C GLY A 180 -2.75 9.18 4.38
N ASP A 181 -3.93 9.67 3.99
CA ASP A 181 -5.17 8.89 3.90
C ASP A 181 -5.30 8.28 2.50
N THR A 182 -4.77 7.07 2.32
CA THR A 182 -4.67 6.44 0.99
C THR A 182 -5.63 5.27 0.81
N LEU A 183 -6.32 4.85 1.87
CA LEU A 183 -7.36 3.83 1.82
C LEU A 183 -8.52 4.24 0.90
N ARG A 184 -8.68 3.53 -0.22
CA ARG A 184 -9.70 3.80 -1.24
C ARG A 184 -10.56 2.58 -1.50
N GLY A 185 -11.79 2.83 -1.93
CA GLY A 185 -12.70 1.80 -2.42
C GLY A 185 -12.96 1.98 -3.92
N PHE A 186 -13.03 0.90 -4.68
CA PHE A 186 -13.43 0.91 -6.09
C PHE A 186 -14.60 -0.03 -6.35
N LYS A 187 -15.56 0.44 -7.15
CA LYS A 187 -16.70 -0.35 -7.61
C LYS A 187 -17.10 0.08 -9.01
N LYS A 188 -17.20 -0.87 -9.95
CA LYS A 188 -17.54 -0.59 -11.37
C LYS A 188 -16.68 0.53 -11.96
N HIS A 189 -15.36 0.48 -11.74
CA HIS A 189 -14.37 1.46 -12.20
C HIS A 189 -14.59 2.90 -11.69
N LYS A 190 -15.34 3.07 -10.61
CA LYS A 190 -15.51 4.36 -9.93
C LYS A 190 -15.00 4.25 -8.50
N GLN A 191 -14.27 5.27 -8.07
CA GLN A 191 -13.88 5.40 -6.67
C GLN A 191 -15.13 5.66 -5.82
N VAL A 192 -15.27 4.90 -4.74
CA VAL A 192 -16.35 5.00 -3.76
C VAL A 192 -15.75 5.01 -2.36
N HIS A 193 -16.54 5.38 -1.35
CA HIS A 193 -16.09 5.29 0.03
C HIS A 193 -15.80 3.81 0.39
N PRO A 194 -14.67 3.47 1.04
CA PRO A 194 -14.28 2.08 1.31
C PRO A 194 -15.30 1.34 2.19
N LEU A 195 -15.95 2.04 3.12
CA LEU A 195 -16.98 1.47 4.00
C LEU A 195 -18.41 1.47 3.40
N SER A 196 -18.59 1.82 2.13
CA SER A 196 -19.93 1.99 1.54
C SER A 196 -20.70 0.66 1.41
N LEU A 197 -20.04 -0.38 0.90
CA LEU A 197 -20.60 -1.72 0.73
C LEU A 197 -19.52 -2.78 1.02
N PRO A 198 -19.19 -3.05 2.30
CA PRO A 198 -18.17 -4.03 2.65
C PRO A 198 -18.42 -5.40 2.04
N GLY A 199 -17.35 -6.03 1.53
CA GLY A 199 -17.41 -7.28 0.78
C GLY A 199 -17.80 -7.15 -0.70
N TRP A 200 -18.25 -5.97 -1.15
CA TRP A 200 -18.62 -5.67 -2.54
C TRP A 200 -17.85 -4.51 -3.17
N VAL A 201 -16.96 -3.90 -2.39
CA VAL A 201 -16.07 -2.83 -2.79
C VAL A 201 -14.66 -3.40 -2.72
N ASP A 202 -13.91 -3.18 -3.79
CA ASP A 202 -12.48 -3.49 -3.83
C ASP A 202 -11.72 -2.42 -3.06
N VAL A 203 -10.81 -2.80 -2.18
CA VAL A 203 -10.15 -1.88 -1.23
C VAL A 203 -8.65 -1.99 -1.41
N THR A 204 -8.00 -0.83 -1.52
CA THR A 204 -6.55 -0.69 -1.73
C THR A 204 -6.02 0.47 -0.88
N ALA A 205 -4.76 0.40 -0.49
CA ALA A 205 -4.01 1.48 0.15
C ALA A 205 -2.60 1.57 -0.46
N ASP A 206 -2.02 2.78 -0.49
CA ASP A 206 -0.69 3.00 -1.02
C ASP A 206 0.36 2.26 -0.16
N VAL A 207 1.32 1.64 -0.84
CA VAL A 207 2.43 0.94 -0.19
C VAL A 207 3.49 1.95 0.25
N ASP A 208 3.88 1.91 1.53
CA ASP A 208 5.07 2.62 2.01
C ASP A 208 6.33 1.81 1.71
N PHE A 209 6.94 2.06 0.56
CA PHE A 209 8.17 1.40 0.13
C PHE A 209 9.37 1.72 1.03
N GLY A 210 9.34 2.87 1.72
CA GLY A 210 10.34 3.23 2.72
C GLY A 210 10.29 2.29 3.91
N ALA A 211 9.09 2.00 4.42
CA ALA A 211 8.86 1.04 5.49
C ALA A 211 9.28 -0.39 5.09
N LEU A 212 8.95 -0.84 3.88
CA LEU A 212 9.37 -2.15 3.36
C LEU A 212 10.90 -2.27 3.30
N LYS A 213 11.57 -1.26 2.72
CA LYS A 213 13.03 -1.19 2.62
C LYS A 213 13.69 -1.21 3.99
N MET A 214 13.15 -0.44 4.94
CA MET A 214 13.64 -0.41 6.31
C MET A 214 13.45 -1.77 7.01
N ALA A 215 12.32 -2.45 6.81
CA ALA A 215 12.04 -3.75 7.41
C ALA A 215 13.06 -4.81 6.99
N VAL A 216 13.43 -4.84 5.70
CA VAL A 216 14.48 -5.73 5.16
C VAL A 216 15.85 -5.33 5.72
N ASN A 217 16.24 -4.06 5.57
CA ASN A 217 17.59 -3.61 5.90
C ASN A 217 17.90 -3.62 7.40
N SER A 218 16.88 -3.52 8.27
CA SER A 218 17.04 -3.56 9.73
C SER A 218 17.35 -4.97 10.26
N ARG A 219 17.06 -6.03 9.48
CA ARG A 219 17.44 -7.42 9.80
C ARG A 219 18.96 -7.57 10.03
N LYS A 220 19.76 -6.72 9.38
CA LYS A 220 21.22 -6.61 9.54
C LYS A 220 21.68 -6.30 10.98
N GLN A 221 20.89 -5.55 11.75
CA GLN A 221 21.27 -5.10 13.10
C GLN A 221 20.98 -6.16 14.17
N GLN A 222 19.98 -7.03 13.95
CA GLN A 222 19.59 -8.06 14.92
C GLN A 222 20.52 -9.28 14.90
N ARG A 223 21.05 -9.69 13.73
CA ARG A 223 22.01 -10.83 13.65
C ARG A 223 23.42 -10.49 14.15
N THR A 224 23.82 -9.21 14.11
CA THR A 224 25.16 -8.79 14.57
C THR A 224 25.25 -8.62 16.09
N SER A 225 24.12 -8.41 16.77
CA SER A 225 24.05 -8.29 18.24
C SER A 225 23.92 -9.63 18.97
N SER A 226 23.43 -10.69 18.31
CA SER A 226 23.31 -12.04 18.90
C SER A 226 24.61 -12.87 18.88
N THR A 227 25.62 -12.48 18.09
CA THR A 227 26.85 -13.29 17.86
C THR A 227 28.05 -12.82 18.68
N SER A 228 27.89 -11.82 19.57
CA SER A 228 29.00 -11.24 20.36
C SER A 228 29.19 -11.88 21.75
N SER A 229 28.54 -13.01 22.05
CA SER A 229 28.69 -13.71 23.34
C SER A 229 29.15 -15.17 23.18
N SER A 230 30.30 -15.38 22.53
CA SER A 230 31.25 -16.49 22.79
C SER A 230 32.28 -16.53 21.66
N GLN A 231 33.46 -15.94 21.87
CA GLN A 231 34.63 -16.21 21.04
C GLN A 231 35.80 -16.59 21.92
N THR A 232 36.15 -17.88 21.89
CA THR A 232 37.53 -18.35 22.06
C THR A 232 38.25 -18.24 20.71
N PRO A 233 39.52 -17.82 20.66
CA PRO A 233 40.23 -17.60 19.41
C PRO A 233 40.95 -18.87 18.96
N ASP A 234 40.29 -19.72 18.18
CA ASP A 234 40.97 -20.68 17.32
C ASP A 234 39.98 -21.22 16.29
N ASP A 235 40.10 -20.78 15.04
CA ASP A 235 40.29 -21.65 13.86
C ASP A 235 40.26 -20.81 12.58
N THR A 236 41.31 -20.97 11.78
CA THR A 236 41.49 -20.39 10.45
C THR A 236 40.63 -21.14 9.43
N THR A 237 39.37 -20.73 9.26
CA THR A 237 38.60 -21.05 8.06
C THR A 237 38.07 -19.78 7.42
N ASN A 238 38.57 -19.52 6.22
CA ASN A 238 38.19 -18.43 5.35
C ASN A 238 36.78 -18.71 4.79
N THR A 239 35.74 -18.53 5.61
CA THR A 239 34.36 -18.49 5.14
C THR A 239 34.18 -17.19 4.38
N SER A 240 33.96 -17.27 3.07
CA SER A 240 33.50 -16.16 2.25
C SER A 240 32.37 -15.44 2.99
N LYS A 241 32.58 -14.17 3.34
CA LYS A 241 31.51 -13.30 3.83
C LYS A 241 30.46 -13.25 2.73
N GLU A 242 29.38 -14.02 2.88
CA GLU A 242 28.22 -13.87 2.00
C GLU A 242 27.73 -12.43 2.13
N ASP A 243 27.47 -11.79 0.99
CA ASP A 243 26.99 -10.43 0.97
C ASP A 243 25.63 -10.38 1.71
N PRO A 244 25.42 -9.40 2.61
CA PRO A 244 24.19 -9.32 3.36
C PRO A 244 23.02 -9.06 2.40
N ILE A 245 21.85 -9.62 2.71
CA ILE A 245 20.61 -9.27 2.01
C ILE A 245 20.28 -7.78 2.22
N VAL A 246 19.92 -7.08 1.14
CA VAL A 246 19.73 -5.63 1.14
C VAL A 246 18.59 -5.28 0.20
N ALA A 247 17.68 -4.41 0.63
CA ALA A 247 16.67 -3.82 -0.23
C ALA A 247 17.19 -2.59 -0.98
N PHE A 248 16.96 -2.55 -2.29
CA PHE A 248 17.31 -1.49 -3.25
C PHE A 248 16.06 -0.79 -3.80
N GLY A 249 16.21 0.48 -4.19
CA GLY A 249 15.10 1.32 -4.64
C GLY A 249 14.37 2.00 -3.46
N PRO A 250 13.07 2.32 -3.59
CA PRO A 250 12.27 2.14 -4.79
C PRO A 250 12.74 3.05 -5.95
N ILE A 251 12.41 2.66 -7.17
CA ILE A 251 12.48 3.51 -8.37
C ILE A 251 11.11 3.57 -9.04
N SER A 252 10.85 4.57 -9.88
CA SER A 252 9.58 4.64 -10.61
C SER A 252 9.45 3.49 -11.62
N HIS A 253 8.22 3.05 -11.84
CA HIS A 253 7.93 1.96 -12.77
C HIS A 253 8.35 2.29 -14.20
N CYS A 254 8.15 3.54 -14.62
CA CYS A 254 8.64 4.03 -15.91
C CYS A 254 10.16 3.90 -16.02
N HIS A 255 10.91 4.34 -15.01
CA HIS A 255 12.37 4.24 -15.00
C HIS A 255 12.85 2.79 -15.05
N PHE A 256 12.22 1.90 -14.28
CA PHE A 256 12.51 0.47 -14.31
C PHE A 256 12.27 -0.15 -15.69
N LEU A 257 11.07 0.04 -16.26
CA LEU A 257 10.72 -0.53 -17.57
C LEU A 257 11.58 0.02 -18.71
N ALA A 258 11.89 1.32 -18.69
CA ALA A 258 12.81 1.93 -19.64
C ALA A 258 14.20 1.29 -19.57
N SER A 259 14.71 1.08 -18.35
CA SER A 259 16.02 0.47 -18.12
C SER A 259 16.08 -1.00 -18.54
N MET A 260 14.94 -1.71 -18.51
CA MET A 260 14.79 -3.09 -18.97
C MET A 260 14.58 -3.20 -20.50
N GLY A 261 14.49 -2.08 -21.22
CA GLY A 261 14.30 -2.06 -22.68
C GLY A 261 12.86 -2.35 -23.12
N ALA A 262 11.86 -2.04 -22.29
CA ALA A 262 10.46 -2.20 -22.66
C ALA A 262 10.07 -1.41 -23.94
N PRO A 263 10.53 -0.15 -24.14
CA PRO A 263 10.25 0.57 -25.39
C PRO A 263 10.82 -0.14 -26.63
N ASP A 264 12.07 -0.59 -26.57
CA ASP A 264 12.71 -1.32 -27.67
C ASP A 264 11.98 -2.63 -27.99
N ARG A 265 11.50 -3.31 -26.94
CA ARG A 265 10.71 -4.54 -27.12
C ARG A 265 9.39 -4.27 -27.83
N VAL A 266 8.70 -3.18 -27.48
CA VAL A 266 7.44 -2.79 -28.12
C VAL A 266 7.65 -2.37 -29.57
N VAL A 267 8.69 -1.59 -29.87
CA VAL A 267 9.04 -1.25 -31.27
C VAL A 267 9.25 -2.53 -32.09
N ARG A 268 10.01 -3.50 -31.56
CA ARG A 268 10.21 -4.79 -32.25
C ARG A 268 8.93 -5.61 -32.43
N LEU A 269 7.96 -5.50 -31.53
CA LEU A 269 6.65 -6.17 -31.68
C LEU A 269 5.81 -5.48 -32.75
N ILE A 270 5.86 -4.15 -32.82
CA ILE A 270 5.16 -3.37 -33.84
C ILE A 270 5.73 -3.64 -35.24
N GLU A 271 7.05 -3.79 -35.36
CA GLU A 271 7.73 -4.02 -36.64
C GLU A 271 7.62 -5.46 -37.19
N GLN A 272 6.95 -6.39 -36.51
CA GLN A 272 6.81 -7.76 -37.02
C GLN A 272 5.83 -7.81 -38.21
N ASP A 273 6.17 -8.63 -39.21
CA ASP A 273 5.39 -8.75 -40.45
C ASP A 273 3.93 -9.20 -40.23
N ASP A 274 3.63 -9.84 -39.09
CA ASP A 274 2.32 -10.35 -38.71
C ASP A 274 1.52 -9.43 -37.77
N THR A 275 2.08 -8.29 -37.36
CA THR A 275 1.40 -7.31 -36.50
C THR A 275 0.49 -6.41 -37.32
N THR A 276 -0.81 -6.37 -36.99
CA THR A 276 -1.76 -5.46 -37.64
C THR A 276 -1.63 -4.03 -37.11
N ASP A 277 -2.15 -3.05 -37.84
CA ASP A 277 -2.17 -1.65 -37.40
C ASP A 277 -2.93 -1.48 -36.06
N GLU A 278 -4.01 -2.23 -35.86
CA GLU A 278 -4.76 -2.23 -34.59
C GLU A 278 -3.92 -2.78 -33.44
N GLN A 279 -3.23 -3.90 -33.65
CA GLN A 279 -2.34 -4.47 -32.63
C GLN A 279 -1.16 -3.55 -32.32
N ALA A 280 -0.61 -2.88 -33.33
CA ALA A 280 0.44 -1.90 -33.15
C ALA A 280 -0.02 -0.72 -32.27
N GLN A 281 -1.24 -0.23 -32.49
CA GLN A 281 -1.82 0.83 -31.66
C GLN A 281 -2.07 0.35 -30.23
N GLU A 282 -2.61 -0.87 -30.04
CA GLU A 282 -2.83 -1.45 -28.71
C GLU A 282 -1.51 -1.60 -27.92
N LEU A 283 -0.44 -2.02 -28.58
CA LEU A 283 0.89 -2.13 -27.98
C LEU A 283 1.44 -0.76 -27.57
N PHE A 284 1.27 0.26 -28.42
CA PHE A 284 1.67 1.62 -28.10
C PHE A 284 0.88 2.18 -26.91
N ASP A 285 -0.44 2.06 -26.92
CA ASP A 285 -1.33 2.54 -25.85
C ASP A 285 -1.04 1.83 -24.52
N ALA A 286 -0.73 0.53 -24.56
CA ALA A 286 -0.33 -0.24 -23.38
C ALA A 286 1.01 0.25 -22.81
N LEU A 287 2.00 0.50 -23.67
CA LEU A 287 3.30 1.06 -23.24
C LEU A 287 3.13 2.45 -22.63
N GLU A 288 2.36 3.31 -23.29
CA GLU A 288 2.05 4.65 -22.80
C GLU A 288 1.37 4.57 -21.43
N ARG A 289 0.38 3.69 -21.26
CA ARG A 289 -0.29 3.52 -19.96
C ARG A 289 0.66 3.08 -18.85
N LEU A 290 1.58 2.16 -19.14
CA LEU A 290 2.56 1.65 -18.17
C LEU A 290 3.64 2.68 -17.82
N MET A 291 4.05 3.53 -18.77
CA MET A 291 5.23 4.39 -18.60
C MET A 291 4.92 5.88 -18.44
N HIS A 292 3.74 6.36 -18.84
CA HIS A 292 3.44 7.79 -18.78
C HIS A 292 3.34 8.27 -17.31
N PRO A 293 3.98 9.40 -16.93
CA PRO A 293 4.00 9.90 -15.55
C PRO A 293 2.61 10.12 -14.94
N ASP A 294 1.68 10.67 -15.72
CA ASP A 294 0.30 10.91 -15.26
C ASP A 294 -0.54 9.62 -15.11
N GLN A 295 -0.03 8.49 -15.62
CA GLN A 295 -0.65 7.16 -15.57
C GLN A 295 0.07 6.26 -14.55
N MET A 296 0.50 5.05 -14.95
CA MET A 296 1.16 4.11 -14.03
C MET A 296 2.65 4.41 -13.81
N GLY A 297 3.26 5.18 -14.73
CA GLY A 297 4.72 5.32 -14.80
C GLY A 297 5.38 5.87 -13.54
N GLU A 298 4.82 6.93 -12.96
CA GLU A 298 5.32 7.49 -11.70
C GLU A 298 4.53 7.00 -10.48
N ARG A 299 3.32 6.48 -10.66
CA ARG A 299 2.48 6.03 -9.55
C ARG A 299 2.91 4.68 -8.98
N TYR A 300 3.33 3.77 -9.85
CA TYR A 300 3.90 2.50 -9.46
C TYR A 300 5.37 2.65 -9.12
N LYS A 301 5.81 1.89 -8.13
CA LYS A 301 7.21 1.81 -7.72
C LYS A 301 7.70 0.38 -7.79
N VAL A 302 9.02 0.24 -7.91
CA VAL A 302 9.71 -1.03 -7.97
C VAL A 302 10.80 -1.05 -6.91
N LEU A 303 10.74 -2.03 -6.01
CA LEU A 303 11.75 -2.28 -4.99
C LEU A 303 12.30 -3.70 -5.17
N ALA A 304 13.62 -3.83 -5.05
CA ALA A 304 14.29 -5.12 -5.14
C ALA A 304 14.87 -5.50 -3.78
N ILE A 305 14.92 -6.80 -3.48
CA ILE A 305 15.63 -7.39 -2.33
C ILE A 305 16.70 -8.32 -2.87
#